data_AF-A0A8S3U9W8-F1
#
_entry.id   AF-A0A8S3U9W8-F1
#
_cell.length_a   1.000
_cell.length_b   1.000
_cell.length_c   1.000
_cell.angle_alpha   90.00
_cell.angle_beta   90.00
_cell.angle_gamma   90.00
#
_symmetry.space_group_name_H-M   'P 1'
#
loop_
_entity.id
_entity.type
_entity.pdbx_description
1 polymer ?
#
loop_
_entity_poly.entity_id
_entity_poly.type
_entity_poly.pdbx_seq_one_letter_code
_entity_poly.pdbx_strand_id
1 'polypeptide(L)'
;MKEILGKKTLKGVTHLLLVGGFSDCQFIKDAVNTEFPEKRIIIPEEASLSVLRGAVLFGHKPEYIQSRIMRCSYGVKTNVPWDDRKYDKKHYVVMEEEERCDNIFSLIVGKDDSVEAGMLVKKSFFTPFKHQDKMDIMVYVSEETTPGYIDDDTCSLLCTPTITFSDTCEDQRWVDVEFVLGNTEIDLKAHDRMSGEAISAKFNLI
;
A
#
# COMPACT_ATOMS: atom_id res chain seq x y z
N MET A 1 24.85 -2.23 -8.01
CA MET A 1 24.98 -1.28 -6.86
C MET A 1 25.03 0.18 -7.33
N LYS A 2 25.88 0.56 -8.29
CA LYS A 2 25.92 1.92 -8.86
C LYS A 2 24.56 2.44 -9.37
N GLU A 3 23.87 1.61 -10.15
CA GLU A 3 22.55 1.95 -10.69
C GLU A 3 21.54 2.26 -9.57
N ILE A 4 21.52 1.44 -8.52
CA ILE A 4 20.65 1.63 -7.35
C ILE A 4 21.00 2.95 -6.65
N LEU A 5 22.29 3.16 -6.31
CA LEU A 5 22.75 4.38 -5.65
C LEU A 5 22.60 5.65 -6.49
N GLY A 6 22.40 5.52 -7.80
CA GLY A 6 22.08 6.63 -8.71
C GLY A 6 20.63 7.12 -8.62
N LYS A 7 19.72 6.39 -7.95
CA LYS A 7 18.33 6.81 -7.77
C LYS A 7 18.25 8.06 -6.90
N LYS A 8 17.40 9.03 -7.31
CA LYS A 8 17.20 10.29 -6.57
C LYS A 8 16.81 10.06 -5.11
N THR A 9 16.02 9.02 -4.83
CA THR A 9 15.57 8.64 -3.48
C THR A 9 16.71 8.18 -2.56
N LEU A 10 17.86 7.79 -3.11
CA LEU A 10 19.05 7.37 -2.35
C LEU A 10 20.15 8.44 -2.33
N LYS A 11 19.84 9.65 -2.79
CA LYS A 11 20.76 10.79 -2.71
C LYS A 11 21.01 11.12 -1.24
N GLY A 12 22.27 11.00 -0.80
CA GLY A 12 22.66 11.24 0.59
C GLY A 12 22.99 9.99 1.39
N VAL A 13 22.88 8.79 0.80
CA VAL A 13 23.42 7.57 1.43
C VAL A 13 24.92 7.71 1.65
N THR A 14 25.37 7.62 2.90
CA THR A 14 26.77 7.76 3.33
C THR A 14 27.42 6.45 3.76
N HIS A 15 26.62 5.44 4.07
CA HIS A 15 27.07 4.16 4.62
C HIS A 15 26.58 2.99 3.77
N LEU A 16 27.40 1.95 3.65
CA LEU A 16 27.05 0.67 3.04
C LEU A 16 27.22 -0.43 4.09
N LEU A 17 26.14 -1.19 4.36
CA LEU A 17 26.17 -2.32 5.27
C LEU A 17 26.31 -3.62 4.48
N LEU A 18 27.43 -4.33 4.62
CA LEU A 18 27.67 -5.61 3.94
C LEU A 18 27.34 -6.75 4.90
N VAL A 19 26.34 -7.57 4.54
CA VAL A 19 25.86 -8.72 5.32
C VAL A 19 25.94 -10.01 4.49
N GLY A 20 25.94 -11.16 5.16
CA GLY A 20 26.14 -12.47 4.53
C GLY A 20 27.57 -12.99 4.61
N GLY A 21 27.77 -14.29 4.38
CA GLY A 21 29.08 -14.94 4.61
C GLY A 21 30.22 -14.44 3.71
N PHE A 22 29.91 -13.92 2.52
CA PHE A 22 30.93 -13.34 1.63
C PHE A 22 31.40 -11.95 2.06
N SER A 23 30.70 -11.29 2.98
CA SER A 23 31.09 -9.98 3.48
C SER A 23 32.39 -10.02 4.28
N ASP A 24 32.81 -11.20 4.75
CA ASP A 24 34.11 -11.40 5.40
C ASP A 24 35.27 -11.58 4.42
N CYS A 25 35.01 -11.81 3.13
CA CYS A 25 36.02 -12.02 2.11
C CYS A 25 36.78 -10.73 1.80
N GLN A 26 38.11 -10.73 1.99
CA GLN A 26 38.95 -9.56 1.74
C GLN A 26 38.82 -9.03 0.31
N PHE A 27 38.78 -9.91 -0.68
CA PHE A 27 38.62 -9.51 -2.08
C PHE A 27 37.33 -8.72 -2.34
N ILE A 28 36.21 -9.13 -1.73
CA ILE A 28 34.94 -8.41 -1.85
C ILE A 28 35.02 -7.07 -1.12
N LYS A 29 35.62 -7.02 0.07
CA LYS A 29 35.83 -5.78 0.81
C LYS A 29 36.65 -4.78 -0.02
N ASP A 30 37.74 -5.22 -0.62
CA ASP A 30 38.61 -4.37 -1.43
C ASP A 30 37.91 -3.88 -2.69
N ALA A 31 37.15 -4.75 -3.36
CA ALA A 31 36.37 -4.39 -4.54
C ALA A 31 35.31 -3.32 -4.23
N VAL A 32 34.54 -3.49 -3.13
CA VAL A 32 33.51 -2.51 -2.76
C VAL A 32 34.12 -1.20 -2.27
N ASN A 33 35.23 -1.23 -1.51
CA ASN A 33 35.94 -0.01 -1.11
C ASN A 33 36.50 0.76 -2.31
N THR A 34 37.07 0.05 -3.28
CA THR A 34 37.61 0.66 -4.51
C THR A 34 36.52 1.30 -5.35
N GLU A 35 35.35 0.67 -5.40
CA GLU A 35 34.22 1.14 -6.21
C GLU A 35 33.42 2.28 -5.56
N PHE A 36 33.41 2.33 -4.22
CA PHE A 36 32.66 3.33 -3.44
C PHE A 36 33.54 4.00 -2.38
N PRO A 37 34.66 4.65 -2.76
CA PRO A 37 35.64 5.21 -1.82
C PRO A 37 35.07 6.33 -0.95
N GLU A 38 33.98 6.97 -1.38
CA GLU A 38 33.29 8.04 -0.65
C GLU A 38 32.25 7.52 0.35
N LYS A 39 32.01 6.20 0.40
CA LYS A 39 31.04 5.58 1.31
C LYS A 39 31.76 4.89 2.46
N ARG A 40 31.18 4.98 3.66
CA ARG A 40 31.66 4.21 4.80
C ARG A 40 31.10 2.79 4.76
N ILE A 41 31.97 1.81 4.56
CA ILE A 41 31.62 0.39 4.60
C ILE A 41 31.58 -0.09 6.04
N ILE A 42 30.44 -0.68 6.43
CA ILE A 42 30.22 -1.33 7.73
C ILE A 42 30.00 -2.81 7.47
N ILE A 43 30.74 -3.64 8.20
CA ILE A 43 30.61 -5.10 8.16
C ILE A 43 30.33 -5.53 9.60
N PRO A 44 29.12 -6.02 9.90
CA PRO A 44 28.80 -6.47 11.25
C PRO A 44 29.67 -7.65 11.66
N GLU A 45 29.87 -7.79 12.97
CA GLU A 45 30.39 -9.02 13.54
C GLU A 45 29.44 -10.18 13.24
N GLU A 46 30.00 -11.30 12.76
CA GLU A 46 29.23 -12.45 12.25
C GLU A 46 28.25 -12.00 11.15
N ALA A 47 28.78 -11.43 10.07
CA ALA A 47 27.99 -10.94 8.94
C ALA A 47 27.02 -11.99 8.38
N SER A 48 27.39 -13.27 8.42
CA SER A 48 26.54 -14.41 8.04
C SER A 48 25.27 -14.56 8.90
N LEU A 49 25.29 -14.14 10.17
CA LEU A 49 24.17 -14.21 11.10
C LEU A 49 23.40 -12.89 11.22
N SER A 50 23.89 -11.81 10.63
CA SER A 50 23.34 -10.46 10.81
C SER A 50 21.87 -10.35 10.41
N VAL A 51 21.48 -11.00 9.30
CA VAL A 51 20.08 -11.01 8.84
C VAL A 51 19.19 -11.75 9.83
N LEU A 52 19.62 -12.93 10.31
CA LEU A 52 18.89 -13.71 11.31
C LEU A 52 18.72 -12.93 12.63
N ARG A 53 19.80 -12.32 13.11
CA ARG A 53 19.77 -11.48 14.33
C ARG A 53 18.81 -10.31 14.17
N GLY A 54 18.86 -9.63 13.02
CA GLY A 54 17.91 -8.57 12.69
C GLY A 54 16.46 -9.04 12.72
N ALA A 55 16.17 -10.21 12.16
CA ALA A 55 14.82 -10.79 12.17
C ALA A 55 14.35 -11.13 13.60
N VAL A 56 15.22 -11.68 14.45
CA VAL A 56 14.90 -11.97 15.86
C VAL A 56 14.63 -10.67 16.63
N LEU A 57 15.47 -9.65 16.46
CA LEU A 57 15.27 -8.34 17.07
C LEU A 57 13.96 -7.71 16.61
N PHE A 58 13.66 -7.77 15.31
CA PHE A 58 12.41 -7.27 14.75
C PHE A 58 11.19 -8.03 15.31
N GLY A 59 11.27 -9.35 15.46
CA GLY A 59 10.19 -10.15 16.06
C GLY A 59 9.90 -9.78 17.51
N HIS A 60 10.94 -9.41 18.28
CA HIS A 60 10.78 -8.93 19.66
C HIS A 60 10.34 -7.46 19.75
N LYS A 61 10.78 -6.63 18.80
CA LYS A 61 10.59 -5.18 18.81
C LYS A 61 10.29 -4.65 17.41
N PRO A 62 9.08 -4.93 16.88
CA PRO A 62 8.69 -4.47 15.54
C PRO A 62 8.67 -2.94 15.43
N GLU A 63 8.51 -2.22 16.54
CA GLU A 63 8.50 -0.76 16.65
C GLU A 63 9.83 -0.09 16.29
N TYR A 64 10.91 -0.85 16.11
CA TYR A 64 12.18 -0.33 15.58
C TYR A 64 12.06 0.17 14.14
N ILE A 65 11.07 -0.30 13.38
CA ILE A 65 10.76 0.25 12.06
C ILE A 65 9.69 1.34 12.22
N GLN A 66 10.13 2.59 12.18
CA GLN A 66 9.24 3.75 12.37
C GLN A 66 8.46 4.11 11.11
N SER A 67 9.03 3.89 9.93
CA SER A 67 8.39 4.19 8.65
C SER A 67 8.87 3.28 7.53
N ARG A 68 8.11 3.26 6.44
CA ARG A 68 8.40 2.50 5.22
C ARG A 68 8.13 3.36 4.00
N ILE A 69 8.94 3.18 2.96
CA ILE A 69 8.65 3.73 1.64
C ILE A 69 7.79 2.72 0.87
N MET A 70 6.63 3.16 0.40
CA MET A 70 5.68 2.31 -0.31
C MET A 70 6.19 1.93 -1.70
N ARG A 71 6.20 0.63 -2.02
CA ARG A 71 6.69 0.13 -3.32
C ARG A 71 5.70 0.33 -4.47
N CYS A 72 4.42 0.35 -4.12
CA CYS A 72 3.29 0.46 -5.04
C CYS A 72 2.25 1.41 -4.44
N SER A 73 1.40 1.96 -5.28
CA SER A 73 0.19 2.66 -4.86
C SER A 73 -0.90 1.67 -4.51
N TYR A 74 -1.63 1.94 -3.43
CA TYR A 74 -2.78 1.14 -3.00
C TYR A 74 -4.02 2.01 -2.97
N GLY A 75 -5.13 1.46 -3.45
CA GLY A 75 -6.38 2.17 -3.56
C GLY A 75 -7.58 1.24 -3.54
N VAL A 76 -8.76 1.82 -3.62
CA VAL A 76 -10.00 1.06 -3.79
C VAL A 76 -10.75 1.52 -5.02
N LYS A 77 -11.45 0.58 -5.67
CA LYS A 77 -12.43 0.91 -6.71
C LYS A 77 -13.51 1.80 -6.10
N THR A 78 -13.80 2.92 -6.73
CA THR A 78 -14.94 3.76 -6.38
C THR A 78 -15.60 4.33 -7.64
N ASN A 79 -16.70 5.04 -7.41
CA ASN A 79 -17.34 5.87 -8.41
C ASN A 79 -17.50 7.29 -7.85
N VAL A 80 -17.51 8.28 -8.74
CA VAL A 80 -17.61 9.70 -8.38
C VAL A 80 -18.65 10.38 -9.27
N PRO A 81 -19.20 11.54 -8.87
CA PRO A 81 -20.08 12.31 -9.74
C PRO A 81 -19.44 12.56 -11.12
N TRP A 82 -20.24 12.43 -12.17
CA TRP A 82 -19.77 12.62 -13.54
C TRP A 82 -19.29 14.05 -13.80
N ASP A 83 -18.20 14.18 -14.54
CA ASP A 83 -17.64 15.44 -15.04
C ASP A 83 -17.04 15.18 -16.43
N ASP A 84 -17.72 15.67 -17.45
CA ASP A 84 -17.37 15.44 -18.86
C ASP A 84 -16.05 16.09 -19.30
N ARG A 85 -15.48 16.99 -18.49
CA ARG A 85 -14.19 17.62 -18.73
C ARG A 85 -13.03 16.85 -18.12
N LYS A 86 -13.31 15.99 -17.15
CA LYS A 86 -12.29 15.30 -16.34
C LYS A 86 -12.22 13.81 -16.64
N TYR A 87 -13.36 13.16 -16.87
CA TYR A 87 -13.44 11.71 -16.93
C TYR A 87 -13.66 11.18 -18.35
N ASP A 88 -13.15 9.99 -18.60
CA ASP A 88 -13.33 9.31 -19.88
C ASP A 88 -14.75 8.77 -19.99
N LYS A 89 -15.42 9.06 -21.12
CA LYS A 89 -16.78 8.60 -21.43
C LYS A 89 -16.91 7.08 -21.41
N LYS A 90 -15.81 6.32 -21.58
CA LYS A 90 -15.82 4.85 -21.43
C LYS A 90 -16.29 4.39 -20.05
N HIS A 91 -16.12 5.23 -19.03
CA HIS A 91 -16.45 4.94 -17.63
C HIS A 91 -17.73 5.61 -17.13
N TYR A 92 -18.46 6.27 -18.04
CA TYR A 92 -19.74 6.88 -17.72
C TYR A 92 -20.80 5.82 -17.41
N VAL A 93 -21.49 5.98 -16.28
CA VAL A 93 -22.59 5.12 -15.85
C VAL A 93 -23.69 5.96 -15.19
N VAL A 94 -24.91 5.44 -15.21
CA VAL A 94 -26.02 5.99 -14.42
C VAL A 94 -26.37 4.99 -13.32
N MET A 95 -26.33 5.43 -12.06
CA MET A 95 -26.61 4.62 -10.86
C MET A 95 -27.63 5.37 -10.01
N GLU A 96 -28.78 4.75 -9.69
CA GLU A 96 -29.86 5.39 -8.91
C GLU A 96 -30.27 6.77 -9.48
N GLU A 97 -30.43 6.87 -10.80
CA GLU A 97 -30.75 8.11 -11.54
C GLU A 97 -29.66 9.20 -11.48
N GLU A 98 -28.49 8.92 -10.90
CA GLU A 98 -27.34 9.82 -10.88
C GLU A 98 -26.29 9.48 -11.94
N GLU A 99 -25.78 10.50 -12.63
CA GLU A 99 -24.65 10.38 -13.55
C GLU A 99 -23.33 10.27 -12.79
N ARG A 100 -22.57 9.20 -13.04
CA ARG A 100 -21.32 8.89 -12.33
C ARG A 100 -20.21 8.43 -13.28
N CYS A 101 -18.97 8.55 -12.84
CA CYS A 101 -17.83 7.85 -13.42
C CYS A 101 -17.49 6.64 -12.55
N ASP A 102 -17.58 5.42 -13.09
CA ASP A 102 -17.14 4.20 -12.41
C ASP A 102 -15.64 3.93 -12.62
N ASN A 103 -15.14 2.86 -12.02
CA ASN A 103 -13.77 2.36 -12.15
C ASN A 103 -12.69 3.35 -11.72
N ILE A 104 -13.01 4.31 -10.86
CA ILE A 104 -12.02 5.26 -10.32
C ILE A 104 -11.11 4.53 -9.34
N PHE A 105 -9.81 4.75 -9.47
CA PHE A 105 -8.84 4.36 -8.45
C PHE A 105 -8.81 5.42 -7.34
N SER A 106 -9.47 5.15 -6.22
CA SER A 106 -9.41 6.03 -5.04
C SER A 106 -8.12 5.75 -4.26
N LEU A 107 -7.13 6.62 -4.41
CA LEU A 107 -5.83 6.48 -3.75
C LEU A 107 -5.99 6.49 -2.22
N ILE A 108 -5.44 5.46 -1.57
CA ILE A 108 -5.26 5.38 -0.12
C ILE A 108 -3.84 5.80 0.25
N VAL A 109 -2.85 5.28 -0.48
CA VAL A 109 -1.44 5.63 -0.32
C VAL A 109 -0.70 5.44 -1.65
N GLY A 110 0.21 6.36 -1.97
CA GLY A 110 0.97 6.37 -3.21
C GLY A 110 2.28 5.59 -3.12
N LYS A 111 2.75 5.13 -4.28
CA LYS A 111 4.13 4.68 -4.46
C LYS A 111 5.10 5.80 -4.07
N ASP A 112 6.21 5.41 -3.46
CA ASP A 112 7.26 6.28 -2.92
C ASP A 112 6.84 7.14 -1.71
N ASP A 113 5.58 7.06 -1.25
CA ASP A 113 5.17 7.71 0.00
C ASP A 113 5.89 7.09 1.20
N SER A 114 6.34 7.97 2.11
CA SER A 114 6.84 7.56 3.43
C SER A 114 5.68 7.43 4.40
N VAL A 115 5.43 6.20 4.85
CA VAL A 115 4.32 5.85 5.73
C VAL A 115 4.85 5.45 7.09
N GLU A 116 4.38 6.10 8.14
CA GLU A 116 4.70 5.74 9.52
C GLU A 116 4.00 4.44 9.93
N ALA A 117 4.66 3.65 10.79
CA ALA A 117 4.08 2.42 11.33
C ALA A 117 2.79 2.74 12.11
N GLY A 118 1.69 2.09 11.71
CA GLY A 118 0.37 2.31 12.29
C GLY A 118 -0.39 3.52 11.74
N MET A 119 0.06 4.13 10.64
CA MET A 119 -0.64 5.24 10.00
C MET A 119 -2.08 4.83 9.63
N LEU A 120 -3.06 5.63 10.07
CA LEU A 120 -4.47 5.37 9.86
C LEU A 120 -5.03 6.27 8.76
N VAL A 121 -5.59 5.68 7.70
CA VAL A 121 -6.32 6.40 6.65
C VAL A 121 -7.79 5.99 6.68
N LYS A 122 -8.69 6.97 6.76
CA LYS A 122 -10.14 6.73 6.79
C LYS A 122 -10.79 7.20 5.49
N LYS A 123 -11.71 6.40 4.97
CA LYS A 123 -12.57 6.74 3.83
C LYS A 123 -14.00 6.29 4.12
N SER A 124 -14.96 6.93 3.48
CA SER A 124 -16.37 6.55 3.54
C SER A 124 -16.85 6.24 2.15
N PHE A 125 -17.57 5.14 2.01
CA PHE A 125 -18.18 4.70 0.76
C PHE A 125 -19.66 4.38 1.02
N PHE A 126 -20.43 4.25 -0.06
CA PHE A 126 -21.82 3.84 0.03
C PHE A 126 -22.14 2.77 -1.02
N THR A 127 -23.19 2.00 -0.76
CA THR A 127 -23.67 0.98 -1.72
C THR A 127 -24.10 1.65 -3.02
N PRO A 128 -23.66 1.16 -4.20
CA PRO A 128 -24.05 1.75 -5.48
C PRO A 128 -25.56 1.85 -5.69
N PHE A 129 -26.31 0.88 -5.18
CA PHE A 129 -27.76 0.77 -5.32
C PHE A 129 -28.46 0.68 -3.98
N LYS A 130 -29.76 0.98 -3.98
CA LYS A 130 -30.68 0.73 -2.86
C LYS A 130 -30.94 -0.77 -2.72
N HIS A 131 -31.45 -1.19 -1.56
CA HIS A 131 -31.84 -2.58 -1.30
C HIS A 131 -30.71 -3.62 -1.41
N GLN A 132 -29.45 -3.20 -1.31
CA GLN A 132 -28.32 -4.12 -1.26
C GLN A 132 -28.17 -4.74 0.13
N ASP A 133 -27.92 -6.05 0.17
CA ASP A 133 -27.64 -6.84 1.38
C ASP A 133 -26.13 -7.07 1.60
N LYS A 134 -25.30 -6.58 0.69
CA LYS A 134 -23.84 -6.64 0.78
C LYS A 134 -23.14 -5.55 -0.03
N MET A 135 -21.90 -5.26 0.34
CA MET A 135 -21.01 -4.36 -0.36
C MET A 135 -19.60 -4.93 -0.45
N ASP A 136 -19.05 -4.94 -1.66
CA ASP A 136 -17.68 -5.35 -1.93
C ASP A 136 -16.73 -4.15 -1.88
N ILE A 137 -15.62 -4.29 -1.15
CA ILE A 137 -14.55 -3.29 -1.08
C ILE A 137 -13.40 -3.80 -1.93
N MET A 138 -13.39 -3.45 -3.22
CA MET A 138 -12.36 -3.95 -4.13
C MET A 138 -11.07 -3.14 -3.97
N VAL A 139 -10.04 -3.75 -3.39
CA VAL A 139 -8.72 -3.13 -3.16
C VAL A 139 -7.81 -3.43 -4.34
N TYR A 140 -7.18 -2.40 -4.89
CA TYR A 140 -6.26 -2.47 -6.02
C TYR A 140 -4.85 -2.02 -5.63
N VAL A 141 -3.87 -2.58 -6.33
CA VAL A 141 -2.46 -2.16 -6.29
C VAL A 141 -2.06 -1.64 -7.67
N SER A 142 -1.18 -0.63 -7.71
CA SER A 142 -0.66 -0.06 -8.96
C SER A 142 0.83 0.28 -8.87
N GLU A 143 1.56 0.07 -9.96
CA GLU A 143 2.97 0.47 -10.09
C GLU A 143 3.15 1.97 -10.38
N GLU A 144 2.08 2.68 -10.74
CA GLU A 144 2.07 4.14 -10.97
C GLU A 144 1.91 4.90 -9.65
N THR A 145 2.46 6.11 -9.57
CA THR A 145 2.33 6.97 -8.36
C THR A 145 0.93 7.56 -8.21
N THR A 146 0.24 7.82 -9.33
CA THR A 146 -1.07 8.46 -9.36
C THR A 146 -1.98 7.77 -10.40
N PRO A 147 -2.38 6.51 -10.16
CA PRO A 147 -3.31 5.81 -11.04
C PRO A 147 -4.66 6.54 -11.10
N GLY A 148 -5.25 6.61 -12.30
CA GLY A 148 -6.55 7.27 -12.51
C GLY A 148 -7.70 6.28 -12.41
N TYR A 149 -7.56 5.14 -13.08
CA TYR A 149 -8.60 4.12 -13.16
C TYR A 149 -8.08 2.74 -12.74
N ILE A 150 -8.99 1.89 -12.26
CA ILE A 150 -8.65 0.52 -11.87
C ILE A 150 -8.43 -0.42 -13.07
N ASP A 151 -8.83 0.00 -14.28
CA ASP A 151 -8.63 -0.73 -15.54
C ASP A 151 -7.39 -0.28 -16.31
N ASP A 152 -6.58 0.61 -15.72
CA ASP A 152 -5.25 0.95 -16.24
C ASP A 152 -4.33 -0.29 -16.20
N ASP A 153 -3.48 -0.49 -17.21
CA ASP A 153 -2.63 -1.68 -17.34
C ASP A 153 -1.69 -1.92 -16.14
N THR A 154 -1.40 -0.86 -15.38
CA THR A 154 -0.55 -0.90 -14.19
C THR A 154 -1.29 -1.33 -12.93
N CYS A 155 -2.62 -1.46 -12.99
CA CYS A 155 -3.49 -1.77 -11.86
C CYS A 155 -3.80 -3.28 -11.82
N SER A 156 -3.87 -3.84 -10.61
CA SER A 156 -4.28 -5.22 -10.38
C SER A 156 -5.14 -5.33 -9.14
N LEU A 157 -6.20 -6.15 -9.21
CA LEU A 157 -7.05 -6.43 -8.05
C LEU A 157 -6.25 -7.23 -7.02
N LEU A 158 -6.20 -6.72 -5.79
CA LEU A 158 -5.47 -7.35 -4.68
C LEU A 158 -6.40 -8.24 -3.85
N CYS A 159 -7.55 -7.72 -3.44
CA CYS A 159 -8.54 -8.45 -2.66
C CYS A 159 -9.93 -7.80 -2.74
N THR A 160 -10.94 -8.49 -2.21
CA THR A 160 -12.32 -8.00 -2.18
C THR A 160 -13.01 -8.41 -0.88
N PRO A 161 -12.74 -7.71 0.25
CA PRO A 161 -13.51 -7.90 1.46
C PRO A 161 -14.97 -7.49 1.23
N THR A 162 -15.90 -8.34 1.65
CA THR A 162 -17.34 -8.13 1.49
C THR A 162 -18.00 -7.95 2.84
N ILE A 163 -18.67 -6.81 3.07
CA ILE A 163 -19.52 -6.60 4.24
C ILE A 163 -20.96 -6.99 3.85
N THR A 164 -21.62 -7.77 4.70
CA THR A 164 -23.04 -8.11 4.57
C THR A 164 -23.86 -7.28 5.55
N PHE A 165 -25.01 -6.80 5.13
CA PHE A 165 -25.94 -6.06 5.97
C PHE A 165 -27.04 -7.01 6.45
N SER A 166 -27.29 -7.03 7.76
CA SER A 166 -28.27 -7.94 8.38
C SER A 166 -29.73 -7.59 8.06
N ASP A 167 -29.99 -6.37 7.59
CA ASP A 167 -31.29 -5.87 7.19
C ASP A 167 -31.25 -5.24 5.78
N THR A 168 -32.28 -5.55 4.96
CA THR A 168 -32.43 -4.96 3.62
C THR A 168 -32.76 -3.48 3.75
N CYS A 169 -31.80 -2.61 3.44
CA CYS A 169 -31.99 -1.16 3.55
C CYS A 169 -32.90 -0.65 2.42
N GLU A 170 -33.78 0.31 2.71
CA GLU A 170 -34.50 1.04 1.64
C GLU A 170 -33.59 2.02 0.90
N ASP A 171 -32.55 2.52 1.57
CA ASP A 171 -31.61 3.51 1.04
C ASP A 171 -30.20 2.93 0.83
N GLN A 172 -29.33 3.71 0.20
CA GLN A 172 -27.91 3.38 0.10
C GLN A 172 -27.26 3.37 1.50
N ARG A 173 -26.48 2.32 1.80
CA ARG A 173 -25.80 2.14 3.09
C ARG A 173 -24.42 2.79 3.06
N TRP A 174 -24.09 3.55 4.10
CA TRP A 174 -22.75 4.10 4.29
C TRP A 174 -21.86 3.13 5.07
N VAL A 175 -20.68 2.87 4.53
CA VAL A 175 -19.62 2.06 5.14
C VAL A 175 -18.40 2.94 5.30
N ASP A 176 -17.89 3.10 6.53
CA ASP A 176 -16.56 3.69 6.68
C ASP A 176 -15.51 2.59 6.74
N VAL A 177 -14.38 2.87 6.11
CA VAL A 177 -13.27 1.95 5.93
C VAL A 177 -12.02 2.61 6.47
N GLU A 178 -11.35 1.89 7.35
CA GLU A 178 -10.10 2.27 8.01
C GLU A 178 -8.98 1.37 7.47
N PHE A 179 -7.94 2.00 6.95
CA PHE A 179 -6.71 1.35 6.51
C PHE A 179 -5.60 1.66 7.52
N VAL A 180 -5.00 0.62 8.08
CA VAL A 180 -3.79 0.74 8.91
C VAL A 180 -2.60 0.35 8.06
N LEU A 181 -1.66 1.28 7.90
CA LEU A 181 -0.51 1.19 7.02
C LEU A 181 0.80 1.21 7.81
N GLY A 182 1.92 0.98 7.11
CA GLY A 182 3.28 1.08 7.67
C GLY A 182 3.74 -0.14 8.50
N ASN A 183 2.83 -1.08 8.75
CA ASN A 183 3.16 -2.38 9.34
C ASN A 183 3.74 -3.34 8.28
N THR A 184 3.89 -4.63 8.61
CA THR A 184 4.27 -5.68 7.64
C THR A 184 3.16 -5.99 6.64
N GLU A 185 1.92 -5.67 7.02
CA GLU A 185 0.69 -5.89 6.26
C GLU A 185 -0.09 -4.57 6.22
N ILE A 186 -1.02 -4.47 5.30
CA ILE A 186 -2.09 -3.47 5.34
C ILE A 186 -3.28 -4.12 6.02
N ASP A 187 -3.75 -3.53 7.12
CA ASP A 187 -5.00 -3.92 7.75
C ASP A 187 -6.14 -3.05 7.20
N LEU A 188 -7.26 -3.67 6.86
CA LEU A 188 -8.49 -3.01 6.46
C LEU A 188 -9.58 -3.39 7.46
N LYS A 189 -10.26 -2.39 8.00
CA LYS A 189 -11.47 -2.57 8.81
C LYS A 189 -12.59 -1.77 8.17
N ALA A 190 -13.72 -2.42 7.89
CA ALA A 190 -14.90 -1.75 7.35
C ALA A 190 -16.05 -1.91 8.33
N HIS A 191 -16.78 -0.82 8.58
CA HIS A 191 -17.93 -0.81 9.47
C HIS A 191 -19.15 -0.18 8.80
N ASP A 192 -20.28 -0.86 8.91
CA ASP A 192 -21.58 -0.27 8.57
C ASP A 192 -21.92 0.81 9.61
N ARG A 193 -22.16 2.03 9.14
CA ARG A 193 -22.47 3.17 10.00
C ARG A 193 -23.82 3.00 10.71
N MET A 194 -24.74 2.20 10.18
CA MET A 194 -26.07 2.03 10.75
C MET A 194 -26.14 0.93 11.80
N SER A 195 -25.76 -0.30 11.47
CA SER A 195 -25.79 -1.43 12.41
C SER A 195 -24.60 -1.47 13.37
N GLY A 196 -23.47 -0.87 12.99
CA GLY A 196 -22.19 -1.01 13.69
C GLY A 196 -21.49 -2.34 13.43
N GLU A 197 -22.05 -3.21 12.57
CA GLU A 197 -21.39 -4.44 12.13
C GLU A 197 -20.10 -4.11 11.40
N ALA A 198 -19.07 -4.94 11.60
CA ALA A 198 -17.76 -4.70 11.04
C ALA A 198 -17.09 -5.98 10.54
N ILE A 199 -16.33 -5.83 9.47
CA ILE A 199 -15.44 -6.86 8.94
C ILE A 199 -13.99 -6.38 9.06
N SER A 200 -13.05 -7.31 8.98
CA SER A 200 -11.62 -6.99 8.92
C SER A 200 -10.92 -7.92 7.95
N ALA A 201 -9.97 -7.37 7.21
CA ALA A 201 -9.12 -8.09 6.28
C ALA A 201 -7.68 -7.63 6.44
N LYS A 202 -6.72 -8.52 6.20
CA LYS A 202 -5.29 -8.22 6.21
C LYS A 202 -4.67 -8.71 4.91
N PHE A 203 -3.73 -7.96 4.38
CA PHE A 203 -3.04 -8.34 3.15
C PHE A 203 -1.58 -7.86 3.15
N ASN A 204 -0.73 -8.68 2.55
CA ASN A 204 0.71 -8.44 2.49
C ASN A 204 1.02 -7.28 1.53
N LEU A 205 2.01 -6.46 1.92
CA LEU A 205 2.63 -5.49 1.03
C LEU A 205 3.47 -6.24 -0.01
N ILE A 206 2.97 -6.36 -1.24
CA ILE A 206 3.69 -7.01 -2.36
C ILE A 206 5.03 -6.34 -2.61
#